data_AF-A0AAD4IVW0-F1
#
_entry.id   AF-A0AAD4IVW0-F1
#
_cell.length_a   1.000
_cell.length_b   1.000
_cell.length_c   1.000
_cell.angle_alpha   90.00
_cell.angle_beta   90.00
_cell.angle_gamma   90.00
#
_symmetry.space_group_name_H-M   'P 1'
#
loop_
_entity.id
_entity.type
_entity.pdbx_description
1 polymer ?
#
loop_
_entity_poly.entity_id
_entity_poly.type
_entity_poly.pdbx_seq_one_letter_code
_entity_poly.pdbx_strand_id
1 'polypeptide(L)'
;MGKAASQLQSYIGLLARDHVKISIKNWKLVPDDTKDLIWEQVKASYNVPETWKATCLESANSKWRTWKCRMHKVFILPNKDNPDELYKPPADSGILDHDWGVFVHSHVSIEFQQLSEQQKERRSEHLYPHQLSWKCYANYAEEIKVLINILFEMSRMNTYTKKKKGNCIQKQLQVICYTCT
;
A
#
# COMPACT_ATOMS: atom_id res chain seq x y z
N MET A 1 4.18 4.80 7.30
CA MET A 1 4.86 5.73 6.38
C MET A 1 4.36 7.12 6.70
N GLY A 2 5.16 8.17 6.49
CA GLY A 2 4.65 9.55 6.58
C GLY A 2 3.50 9.79 5.59
N LYS A 3 2.61 10.74 5.89
CA LYS A 3 1.42 11.03 5.06
C LYS A 3 1.78 11.31 3.59
N ALA A 4 2.82 12.11 3.35
CA ALA A 4 3.32 12.44 2.01
C ALA A 4 3.81 11.20 1.24
N ALA A 5 4.51 10.28 1.91
CA ALA A 5 4.98 9.04 1.29
C ALA A 5 3.83 8.12 0.89
N SER A 6 2.76 8.06 1.71
CA SER A 6 1.54 7.31 1.37
C SER A 6 0.81 7.89 0.16
N GLN A 7 0.73 9.22 0.07
CA GLN A 7 0.13 9.91 -1.07
C GLN A 7 0.91 9.66 -2.35
N LEU A 8 2.25 9.78 -2.32
CA LEU A 8 3.11 9.47 -3.45
C LEU A 8 2.92 8.02 -3.92
N GLN A 9 2.91 7.05 -3.00
CA GLN A 9 2.71 5.64 -3.33
C GLN A 9 1.32 5.36 -3.93
N SER A 10 0.31 6.11 -3.50
CA SER A 10 -1.04 6.02 -4.05
C SER A 10 -1.11 6.62 -5.46
N TYR A 11 -0.45 7.76 -5.67
CA TYR A 11 -0.34 8.43 -6.96
C TYR A 11 0.40 7.56 -7.98
N ILE A 12 1.56 7.00 -7.63
CA ILE A 12 2.30 6.04 -8.47
C ILE A 12 1.40 4.87 -8.88
N GLY A 13 0.62 4.33 -7.94
CA GLY A 13 -0.32 3.24 -8.23
C GLY A 13 -1.48 3.66 -9.13
N LEU A 14 -1.86 4.93 -9.16
CA LEU A 14 -2.87 5.47 -10.08
C LEU A 14 -2.28 5.59 -11.49
N LEU A 15 -1.10 6.20 -11.63
CA LEU A 15 -0.39 6.32 -12.91
C LEU A 15 -0.11 4.96 -13.55
N ALA A 16 0.30 3.98 -12.74
CA ALA A 16 0.58 2.64 -13.24
C ALA A 16 -0.69 1.92 -13.76
N ARG A 17 -1.89 2.29 -13.27
CA ARG A 17 -3.17 1.72 -13.76
C ARG A 17 -3.68 2.45 -14.98
N ASP A 18 -3.47 3.76 -15.03
CA ASP A 18 -3.92 4.63 -16.11
C ASP A 18 -3.11 4.38 -17.40
N HIS A 19 -1.78 4.36 -17.28
CA HIS A 19 -0.89 4.30 -18.45
C HIS A 19 -0.54 2.87 -18.89
N VAL A 20 -0.56 1.89 -17.98
CA VAL A 20 -0.11 0.52 -18.29
C VAL A 20 -1.30 -0.41 -18.51
N LYS A 21 -1.51 -0.76 -19.78
CA LYS A 21 -2.57 -1.69 -20.20
C LYS A 21 -2.53 -3.02 -19.47
N ILE A 22 -3.71 -3.50 -19.09
CA ILE A 22 -3.87 -4.77 -18.37
C ILE A 22 -3.51 -5.99 -19.23
N SER A 23 -3.62 -5.87 -20.56
CA SER A 23 -3.30 -6.91 -21.55
C SER A 23 -1.81 -7.28 -21.58
N ILE A 24 -0.92 -6.41 -21.08
CA ILE A 24 0.52 -6.68 -21.05
C ILE A 24 0.84 -7.76 -20.01
N LYS A 25 1.48 -8.84 -20.47
CA LYS A 25 1.85 -9.99 -19.61
C LYS A 25 2.85 -9.61 -18.53
N ASN A 26 3.98 -9.02 -18.93
CA ASN A 26 5.14 -8.76 -18.07
C ASN A 26 5.54 -7.28 -18.09
N TRP A 27 6.03 -6.75 -16.97
CA TRP A 27 6.51 -5.35 -16.88
C TRP A 27 7.65 -5.05 -17.85
N LYS A 28 8.47 -6.06 -18.17
CA LYS A 28 9.55 -5.95 -19.16
C LYS A 28 9.04 -5.65 -20.58
N LEU A 29 7.79 -6.02 -20.89
CA LEU A 29 7.15 -5.77 -22.19
C LEU A 29 6.46 -4.40 -22.25
N VAL A 30 6.41 -3.67 -21.13
CA VAL A 30 5.87 -2.30 -21.13
C VAL A 30 6.86 -1.42 -21.90
N PRO A 31 6.40 -0.63 -22.90
CA PRO A 31 7.25 0.29 -23.63
C PRO A 31 7.99 1.23 -22.69
N ASP A 32 9.24 1.56 -23.02
CA ASP A 32 10.04 2.47 -22.21
C ASP A 32 9.44 3.88 -22.21
N ASP A 33 8.84 4.31 -23.32
CA ASP A 33 8.08 5.58 -23.42
C ASP A 33 6.98 5.69 -22.34
N THR A 34 6.26 4.59 -22.07
CA THR A 34 5.22 4.57 -21.04
C THR A 34 5.82 4.65 -19.63
N LYS A 35 6.97 4.01 -19.40
CA LYS A 35 7.68 4.10 -18.11
C LYS A 35 8.21 5.51 -17.89
N ASP A 36 8.74 6.12 -18.94
CA ASP A 36 9.26 7.49 -18.90
C ASP A 36 8.13 8.49 -18.66
N LEU A 37 6.97 8.32 -19.30
CA LEU A 37 5.78 9.13 -19.03
C LEU A 37 5.34 9.06 -17.56
N ILE A 38 5.29 7.85 -16.97
CA ILE A 38 4.98 7.68 -15.55
C ILE A 38 5.99 8.44 -14.69
N TRP A 39 7.28 8.34 -15.02
CA TRP A 39 8.35 9.02 -14.29
C TRP A 39 8.25 10.54 -14.39
N GLU A 40 7.97 11.08 -15.59
CA GLU A 40 7.80 12.50 -15.82
C GLU A 40 6.63 13.08 -15.03
N GLN A 41 5.49 12.39 -14.97
CA GLN A 41 4.33 12.83 -14.19
C GLN A 41 4.59 12.82 -12.68
N VAL A 42 5.37 11.85 -12.19
CA VAL A 42 5.82 11.84 -10.79
C VAL A 42 6.75 13.03 -10.51
N LYS A 43 7.72 13.30 -11.38
CA LYS A 43 8.62 14.47 -11.25
C LYS A 43 7.90 15.80 -11.31
N ALA A 44 6.85 15.90 -12.15
CA ALA A 44 6.05 17.11 -12.25
C ALA A 44 5.25 17.39 -10.96
N SER A 45 4.81 16.34 -10.27
CA SER A 45 3.98 16.47 -9.06
C SER A 45 4.79 16.52 -7.76
N TYR A 46 5.97 15.90 -7.72
CA TYR A 46 6.77 15.75 -6.51
C TYR A 46 8.25 16.09 -6.78
N ASN A 47 8.89 16.77 -5.83
CA ASN A 47 10.33 17.04 -5.88
C ASN A 47 11.12 15.77 -5.50
N VAL A 48 11.46 14.95 -6.49
CA VAL A 48 12.15 13.65 -6.32
C VAL A 48 13.46 13.66 -7.11
N PRO A 49 14.58 13.19 -6.54
CA PRO A 49 15.85 13.12 -7.26
C PRO A 49 15.82 12.08 -8.39
N GLU A 50 16.60 12.29 -9.45
CA GLU A 50 16.64 11.40 -10.63
C GLU A 50 17.09 9.97 -10.29
N THR A 51 17.92 9.80 -9.26
CA THR A 51 18.37 8.48 -8.78
C THR A 51 17.23 7.57 -8.32
N TRP A 52 16.07 8.12 -8.02
CA TRP A 52 14.90 7.37 -7.56
C TRP A 52 14.02 6.84 -8.69
N LYS A 53 14.35 7.13 -9.95
CA LYS A 53 13.59 6.64 -11.12
C LYS A 53 13.38 5.13 -11.07
N ALA A 54 14.45 4.36 -10.81
CA ALA A 54 14.38 2.90 -10.74
C ALA A 54 13.43 2.42 -9.63
N THR A 55 13.56 2.96 -8.42
CA THR A 55 12.70 2.64 -7.26
C THR A 55 11.24 3.03 -7.49
N CYS A 56 11.01 4.15 -8.18
CA CYS A 56 9.68 4.61 -8.56
C CYS A 56 9.01 3.63 -9.54
N LEU A 57 9.74 3.23 -10.59
CA LEU A 57 9.25 2.25 -11.57
C LEU A 57 9.06 0.85 -10.97
N GLU A 58 9.90 0.45 -10.01
CA GLU A 58 9.71 -0.80 -9.27
C GLU A 58 8.45 -0.75 -8.40
N SER A 59 8.21 0.39 -7.74
CA SER A 59 6.96 0.62 -6.99
C SER A 59 5.74 0.57 -7.92
N ALA A 60 5.81 1.22 -9.09
CA ALA A 60 4.77 1.19 -10.11
C ALA A 60 4.48 -0.25 -10.57
N ASN A 61 5.52 -1.03 -10.90
CA ASN A 61 5.41 -2.44 -11.26
C ASN A 61 4.71 -3.25 -10.17
N SER A 62 5.14 -3.10 -8.90
CA SER A 62 4.54 -3.82 -7.78
C SER A 62 3.05 -3.50 -7.60
N LYS A 63 2.67 -2.22 -7.72
CA LYS A 63 1.27 -1.76 -7.63
C LYS A 63 0.43 -2.27 -8.81
N TRP A 64 0.96 -2.19 -10.03
CA TRP A 64 0.30 -2.72 -11.23
C TRP A 64 0.08 -4.23 -11.14
N ARG A 65 1.09 -5.02 -10.73
CA ARG A 65 0.95 -6.46 -10.49
C ARG A 65 -0.09 -6.77 -9.42
N THR A 66 -0.08 -6.03 -8.32
CA THR A 66 -1.07 -6.18 -7.23
C THR A 66 -2.48 -5.91 -7.74
N TRP A 67 -2.65 -4.87 -8.56
CA TRP A 67 -3.93 -4.54 -9.18
C TRP A 67 -4.40 -5.65 -10.14
N LYS A 68 -3.54 -6.16 -11.03
CA LYS A 68 -3.87 -7.32 -11.90
C LYS A 68 -4.31 -8.55 -11.08
N CYS A 69 -3.57 -8.87 -10.02
CA CYS A 69 -3.93 -9.95 -9.10
C CYS A 69 -5.30 -9.72 -8.45
N ARG A 70 -5.63 -8.48 -8.07
CA ARG A 70 -6.95 -8.14 -7.52
C ARG A 70 -8.03 -8.32 -8.59
N MET A 71 -7.80 -7.87 -9.82
CA MET A 71 -8.78 -8.03 -10.91
C MET A 71 -9.10 -9.51 -11.14
N HIS A 72 -8.08 -10.36 -11.22
CA HIS A 72 -8.26 -11.80 -11.35
C HIS A 72 -9.04 -12.40 -10.16
N LYS A 73 -8.65 -12.08 -8.92
CA LYS A 73 -9.27 -12.65 -7.72
C LYS A 73 -10.72 -12.23 -7.49
N VAL A 74 -11.05 -10.98 -7.83
CA VAL A 74 -12.37 -10.41 -7.54
C VAL A 74 -13.36 -10.67 -8.66
N PHE A 75 -12.91 -10.68 -9.92
CA PHE A 75 -13.83 -10.74 -11.06
C PHE A 75 -13.72 -12.04 -11.85
N ILE A 76 -12.51 -12.56 -12.08
CA ILE A 76 -12.32 -13.76 -12.91
C ILE A 76 -12.55 -15.04 -12.11
N LEU A 77 -11.93 -15.14 -10.94
CA LEU A 77 -11.97 -16.37 -10.13
C LEU A 77 -13.38 -16.75 -9.67
N PRO A 78 -14.25 -15.81 -9.21
CA PRO A 78 -15.61 -16.16 -8.79
C PRO A 78 -16.51 -16.55 -9.98
N ASN A 79 -16.27 -15.96 -11.15
CA ASN A 79 -17.12 -16.13 -12.33
C ASN A 79 -16.53 -17.13 -13.34
N LYS A 80 -15.63 -18.02 -12.89
CA LYS A 80 -14.94 -18.98 -13.75
C LYS A 80 -15.91 -19.91 -14.49
N ASP A 81 -17.03 -20.24 -13.85
CA ASP A 81 -18.05 -21.15 -14.38
C ASP A 81 -19.13 -20.42 -15.22
N ASN A 82 -19.19 -19.08 -15.14
CA ASN A 82 -20.15 -18.23 -15.84
C ASN A 82 -19.43 -17.30 -16.84
N PRO A 83 -19.13 -17.76 -18.07
CA PRO A 83 -18.38 -16.97 -19.05
C PRO A 83 -19.11 -15.70 -19.51
N ASP A 84 -20.45 -15.68 -19.46
CA ASP A 84 -21.26 -14.53 -19.87
C ASP A 84 -21.01 -13.29 -19.00
N GLU A 85 -20.70 -13.49 -17.71
CA GLU A 85 -20.40 -12.41 -16.77
C GLU A 85 -19.00 -11.82 -16.97
N LEU A 86 -18.12 -12.50 -17.70
CA LEU A 86 -16.73 -12.08 -17.93
C LEU A 86 -16.56 -11.23 -19.20
N TYR A 87 -17.62 -11.05 -20.00
CA TYR A 87 -17.54 -10.35 -21.28
C TYR A 87 -17.14 -8.87 -21.12
N LYS A 88 -17.56 -8.23 -20.04
CA LYS A 88 -17.30 -6.79 -19.80
C LYS A 88 -16.34 -6.58 -18.63
N PRO A 89 -15.44 -5.58 -18.73
CA PRO A 89 -14.63 -5.19 -17.60
C PRO A 89 -15.51 -4.66 -16.46
N PRO A 90 -15.00 -4.69 -15.21
CA PRO A 90 -15.68 -4.08 -14.08
C PRO A 90 -15.99 -2.60 -14.33
N ALA A 91 -17.17 -2.15 -13.88
CA ALA A 91 -17.54 -0.74 -13.93
C ALA A 91 -16.48 0.13 -13.24
N ASP A 92 -16.21 1.31 -13.79
CA ASP A 92 -15.24 2.30 -13.27
C ASP A 92 -13.77 1.85 -13.26
N SER A 93 -13.42 0.78 -13.99
CA SER A 93 -12.04 0.31 -14.08
C SER A 93 -11.16 1.09 -15.08
N GLY A 94 -11.77 1.82 -16.02
CA GLY A 94 -11.06 2.52 -17.10
C GLY A 94 -10.42 1.59 -18.14
N ILE A 95 -10.73 0.28 -18.10
CA ILE A 95 -10.16 -0.72 -19.00
C ILE A 95 -10.97 -0.79 -20.31
N LEU A 96 -10.27 -0.86 -21.45
CA LEU A 96 -10.88 -1.12 -22.75
C LEU A 96 -11.36 -2.58 -22.86
N ASP A 97 -12.53 -2.80 -23.43
CA ASP A 97 -13.15 -4.13 -23.59
C ASP A 97 -12.21 -5.15 -24.28
N HIS A 98 -11.47 -4.71 -25.31
CA HIS A 98 -10.48 -5.54 -25.98
C HIS A 98 -9.37 -6.01 -25.02
N ASP A 99 -8.77 -5.08 -24.25
CA ASP A 99 -7.68 -5.41 -23.34
C ASP A 99 -8.14 -6.31 -22.19
N TRP A 100 -9.40 -6.13 -21.76
CA TRP A 100 -10.05 -7.02 -20.80
C TRP A 100 -10.21 -8.44 -21.35
N GLY A 101 -10.70 -8.61 -22.57
CA GLY A 101 -10.86 -9.92 -23.20
C GLY A 101 -9.54 -10.70 -23.32
N VAL A 102 -8.47 -10.02 -23.72
CA VAL A 102 -7.11 -10.62 -23.76
C VAL A 102 -6.65 -11.03 -22.36
N PHE A 103 -6.92 -10.19 -21.35
CA PHE A 103 -6.57 -10.49 -19.97
C PHE A 103 -7.32 -11.71 -19.44
N VAL A 104 -8.65 -11.77 -19.61
CA VAL A 104 -9.49 -12.92 -19.21
C VAL A 104 -9.01 -14.21 -19.88
N HIS A 105 -8.83 -14.19 -21.22
CA HIS A 105 -8.36 -15.36 -21.96
C HIS A 105 -7.05 -15.92 -21.40
N SER A 106 -6.08 -15.03 -21.08
CA SER A 106 -4.80 -15.46 -20.52
C SER A 106 -4.92 -16.08 -19.11
N HIS A 107 -5.84 -15.59 -18.27
CA HIS A 107 -5.98 -16.05 -16.88
C HIS A 107 -6.90 -17.28 -16.73
N VAL A 108 -7.80 -17.50 -17.70
CA VAL A 108 -8.61 -18.72 -17.77
C VAL A 108 -7.80 -19.89 -18.34
N SER A 109 -6.70 -19.63 -19.05
CA SER A 109 -5.83 -20.67 -19.63
C SER A 109 -5.36 -21.71 -18.59
N ILE A 110 -5.24 -22.96 -19.04
CA ILE A 110 -4.77 -24.08 -18.21
C ILE A 110 -3.35 -23.82 -17.72
N GLU A 111 -2.47 -23.29 -18.58
CA GLU A 111 -1.09 -22.94 -18.24
C GLU A 111 -1.02 -21.98 -17.04
N PHE A 112 -1.87 -20.95 -17.03
CA PHE A 112 -1.91 -19.99 -15.93
C PHE A 112 -2.39 -20.64 -14.63
N GLN A 113 -3.41 -21.50 -14.71
CA GLN A 113 -3.95 -22.20 -13.54
C GLN A 113 -2.90 -23.12 -12.91
N GLN A 114 -2.19 -23.91 -13.72
CA GLN A 114 -1.11 -24.79 -13.27
C GLN A 114 0.01 -23.99 -12.60
N LEU A 115 0.46 -22.90 -13.22
CA LEU A 115 1.49 -22.03 -12.65
C LEU A 115 1.04 -21.41 -11.32
N SER A 116 -0.21 -20.99 -11.23
CA SER A 116 -0.78 -20.45 -9.99
C SER A 116 -0.84 -21.50 -8.88
N GLU A 117 -1.21 -22.73 -9.20
CA GLU A 117 -1.29 -23.84 -8.25
C GLU A 117 0.10 -24.23 -7.71
N GLN A 118 1.09 -24.38 -8.59
CA GLN A 118 2.48 -24.60 -8.19
C GLN A 118 3.02 -23.47 -7.29
N GLN A 119 2.63 -22.22 -7.54
CA GLN A 119 3.03 -21.10 -6.68
C GLN A 119 2.35 -21.12 -5.31
N LYS A 120 1.12 -21.62 -5.22
CA LYS A 120 0.42 -21.82 -3.94
C LYS A 120 1.07 -22.95 -3.14
N GLU A 121 1.39 -24.07 -3.79
CA GLU A 121 2.08 -25.21 -3.19
C GLU A 121 3.45 -24.82 -2.61
N ARG A 122 4.29 -24.14 -3.41
CA ARG A 122 5.56 -23.58 -2.92
C ARG A 122 5.39 -22.64 -1.73
N ARG A 123 4.28 -21.91 -1.66
CA ARG A 123 3.99 -21.01 -0.53
C ARG A 123 3.53 -21.80 0.70
N SER A 124 2.78 -22.87 0.55
CA SER A 124 2.37 -23.72 1.69
C SER A 124 3.54 -24.45 2.33
N GLU A 125 4.61 -24.73 1.57
CA GLU A 125 5.85 -25.31 2.09
C GLU A 125 6.69 -24.30 2.92
N HIS A 126 6.35 -23.01 2.89
CA HIS A 126 7.10 -21.99 3.61
C HIS A 126 6.81 -22.05 5.12
N LEU A 127 7.70 -22.74 5.86
CA LEU A 127 7.58 -23.01 7.30
C LEU A 127 7.53 -21.74 8.18
N TYR A 128 8.24 -20.67 7.78
CA TYR A 128 8.37 -19.46 8.57
C TYR A 128 7.91 -18.22 7.78
N PRO A 129 6.58 -17.95 7.72
CA PRO A 129 6.11 -16.71 7.15
C PRO A 129 6.62 -15.53 7.99
N HIS A 130 7.17 -14.53 7.30
CA HIS A 130 7.67 -13.32 7.93
C HIS A 130 6.62 -12.66 8.86
N GLN A 131 7.00 -12.47 10.12
CA GLN A 131 6.13 -11.98 11.19
C GLN A 131 6.24 -10.48 11.46
N LEU A 132 7.08 -9.70 10.75
CA LEU A 132 7.23 -8.28 11.10
C LEU A 132 5.93 -7.53 10.82
N SER A 133 5.60 -6.64 11.77
CA SER A 133 4.42 -5.79 11.75
C SER A 133 4.29 -4.98 10.45
N TRP A 134 3.05 -4.68 10.09
CA TRP A 134 2.66 -3.82 8.97
C TRP A 134 3.33 -2.42 9.02
N LYS A 135 3.77 -1.96 10.20
CA LYS A 135 4.53 -0.71 10.36
C LYS A 135 6.04 -0.97 10.38
N CYS A 136 6.78 -0.30 9.50
CA CYS A 136 8.25 -0.19 9.59
C CYS A 136 8.68 0.52 10.88
N TYR A 137 9.81 0.10 11.46
CA TYR A 137 10.44 0.69 12.66
C TYR A 137 10.51 2.21 12.64
N ALA A 138 10.81 2.83 11.48
CA ALA A 138 10.88 4.28 11.36
C ALA A 138 9.55 4.98 11.72
N ASN A 139 8.41 4.39 11.35
CA ASN A 139 7.11 4.97 11.69
C ASN A 139 6.74 4.71 13.14
N TYR A 140 7.12 3.55 13.66
CA TYR A 140 6.93 3.21 15.07
C TYR A 140 7.71 4.17 15.96
N ALA A 141 8.95 4.52 15.57
CA ALA A 141 9.77 5.51 16.24
C ALA A 141 9.15 6.92 16.22
N GLU A 142 8.61 7.38 15.08
CA GLU A 142 7.91 8.67 15.01
C GLU A 142 6.64 8.70 15.87
N GLU A 143 5.86 7.62 15.89
CA GLU A 143 4.69 7.51 16.78
C GLU A 143 5.11 7.51 18.25
N ILE A 144 6.16 6.78 18.62
CA ILE A 144 6.73 6.81 19.96
C ILE A 144 7.19 8.23 20.33
N LYS A 145 7.85 8.95 19.42
CA LYS A 145 8.26 10.35 19.66
C LYS A 145 7.06 11.26 19.90
N VAL A 146 6.00 11.13 19.09
CA VAL A 146 4.76 11.89 19.27
C VAL A 146 4.12 11.57 20.62
N LEU A 147 4.05 10.29 21.00
CA LEU A 147 3.53 9.86 22.30
C LEU A 147 4.38 10.36 23.46
N ILE A 148 5.71 10.28 23.37
CA ILE A 148 6.64 10.83 24.37
C ILE A 148 6.43 12.35 24.51
N ASN A 149 6.26 13.07 23.40
CA ASN A 149 6.04 14.51 23.44
C ASN A 149 4.69 14.86 24.09
N ILE A 150 3.62 14.11 23.77
CA ILE A 150 2.31 14.26 24.43
C ILE A 150 2.43 13.97 25.93
N LEU A 151 3.12 12.89 26.32
CA LEU A 151 3.35 12.53 27.72
C LEU A 151 4.17 13.61 28.45
N PHE A 152 5.15 14.20 27.79
CA PHE A 152 5.94 15.30 28.34
C PHE A 152 5.10 16.57 28.53
N GLU A 153 4.27 16.94 27.56
CA GLU A 153 3.34 18.08 27.66
C GLU A 153 2.27 17.87 28.75
N MET A 154 1.69 16.66 28.85
CA MET A 154 0.77 16.31 29.93
C MET A 154 1.44 16.39 31.31
N SER A 155 2.70 15.95 31.40
CA SER A 155 3.51 16.04 32.62
C SER A 155 3.84 17.50 32.98
N ARG A 156 4.06 18.36 31.98
CA ARG A 156 4.32 19.80 32.11
C ARG A 156 3.07 20.58 32.55
N MET A 157 1.88 20.19 32.07
CA MET A 157 0.60 20.75 32.53
C MET A 157 0.29 20.39 33.99
N ASN A 158 0.74 19.23 34.46
CA ASN A 158 0.59 18.79 35.85
C ASN A 158 1.53 19.50 36.84
N THR A 159 2.60 20.15 36.38
CA THR A 159 3.54 20.89 37.25
C THR A 159 3.24 22.38 37.38
N TYR A 160 2.31 22.94 36.60
CA TYR A 160 1.84 24.32 36.75
C TYR A 160 0.71 24.42 37.79
N THR A 161 1.06 24.45 39.07
CA THR A 161 0.18 24.94 40.15
C THR A 161 0.51 26.41 40.47
N LYS A 162 -0.48 27.30 40.34
CA LYS A 162 -0.36 28.73 40.65
C LYS A 162 -0.08 28.94 42.15
N LYS A 163 0.97 29.71 42.47
CA LYS A 163 1.10 30.36 43.80
C LYS A 163 0.00 31.42 43.97
N LYS A 164 -0.91 31.24 44.93
CA LYS A 164 -1.72 32.32 45.53
C LYS A 164 -1.20 32.55 46.94
N LYS A 165 -1.03 33.83 47.34
CA LYS A 165 -0.50 34.23 48.65
C LYS A 165 -1.26 33.51 49.78
N GLY A 166 -0.52 32.80 50.64
CA GLY A 166 -1.02 32.13 51.86
C GLY A 166 -1.51 30.70 51.63
N ASN A 167 -0.80 29.74 52.23
CA ASN A 167 -1.02 28.28 52.25
C ASN A 167 -0.58 27.46 51.02
N CYS A 168 0.62 26.86 51.16
CA CYS A 168 1.09 25.75 50.34
C CYS A 168 0.50 24.44 50.87
N ILE A 169 -0.55 23.91 50.24
CA ILE A 169 -0.95 22.51 50.43
C ILE A 169 -0.39 21.74 49.24
N GLN A 170 0.67 20.96 49.45
CA GLN A 170 1.12 19.97 48.47
C GLN A 170 0.05 18.88 48.39
N LYS A 171 -0.85 18.98 47.41
CA LYS A 171 -1.69 17.85 47.04
C LYS A 171 -0.91 16.99 46.05
N GLN A 172 -0.33 15.91 46.56
CA GLN A 172 0.17 14.83 45.73
C GLN A 172 -1.06 14.13 45.13
N LEU A 173 -1.42 14.46 43.89
CA LEU A 173 -2.43 13.71 43.14
C LEU A 173 -1.78 12.38 42.74
N GLN A 174 -2.18 11.33 43.45
CA GLN A 174 -1.77 9.96 43.21
C GLN A 174 -2.28 9.55 41.83
N VAL A 175 -1.37 9.43 40.87
CA VAL A 175 -1.68 8.86 39.56
C VAL A 175 -1.96 7.39 39.79
N ILE A 176 -3.24 7.02 39.84
CA ILE A 176 -3.66 5.63 39.84
C ILE A 176 -3.35 5.10 38.45
N CYS A 177 -2.18 4.48 38.30
CA CYS A 177 -1.88 3.66 37.13
C CYS A 177 -2.77 2.42 37.19
N TYR A 178 -3.87 2.42 36.43
CA TYR A 178 -4.56 1.17 36.13
C TYR A 178 -3.65 0.36 35.21
N THR A 179 -2.87 -0.53 35.81
CA THR A 179 -2.32 -1.68 35.09
C THR A 179 -3.48 -2.65 34.90
N CYS A 180 -3.90 -2.80 33.65
CA CYS A 180 -4.91 -3.78 33.28
C CYS A 180 -4.22 -5.14 33.19
N THR A 181 -4.44 -5.98 34.21
CA THR A 181 -4.35 -7.44 34.12
C THR A 181 -5.45 -8.00 33.24
#